data_AF-A0AAE3YX58-F1
#
_entry.id   AF-A0AAE3YX58-F1
#
_cell.length_a   1.000
_cell.length_b   1.000
_cell.length_c   1.000
_cell.angle_alpha   90.00
_cell.angle_beta   90.00
_cell.angle_gamma   90.00
#
_symmetry.space_group_name_H-M   'P 1'
#
loop_
_entity.id
_entity.type
_entity.pdbx_description
1 polymer ?
#
loop_
_entity_poly.entity_id
_entity_poly.type
_entity_poly.pdbx_seq_one_letter_code
_entity_poly.pdbx_strand_id
1 'polypeptide(L)' 'MTTEAVLEESAEPGEIYTAYFHTVQELTEALTAADTLGLGVRVESYTVTPEDDPDSQTTEFKFTLLTEQPVRTEEA' A
#
# COMPACT_ATOMS: atom_id res chain seq x y z
N MET A 1 -14.99 17.02 -4.67
CA MET A 1 -14.58 16.50 -3.35
C MET A 1 -13.12 16.16 -3.47
N THR A 2 -12.27 16.94 -2.83
CA THR A 2 -10.82 16.72 -2.83
C THR A 2 -10.56 15.81 -1.63
N THR A 3 -10.26 14.53 -1.86
CA THR A 3 -9.89 13.62 -0.77
C THR A 3 -8.54 14.08 -0.23
N GLU A 4 -8.55 14.58 1.00
CA GLU A 4 -7.35 14.89 1.79
C GLU A 4 -6.72 13.56 2.20
N ALA A 5 -5.51 13.29 1.73
CA ALA A 5 -4.73 12.15 2.19
C ALA A 5 -4.32 12.40 3.64
N VAL A 6 -4.90 11.64 4.57
CA VAL A 6 -4.47 11.59 5.97
C VAL A 6 -3.11 10.89 6.00
N LEU A 7 -2.05 11.70 6.16
CA LEU A 7 -0.71 11.22 6.46
C LEU A 7 -0.70 10.71 7.91
N GLU A 8 -0.98 9.42 8.12
CA GLU A 8 -0.80 8.78 9.41
C GLU A 8 0.71 8.55 9.65
N GLU A 9 1.28 9.29 10.59
CA GLU A 9 2.68 9.23 11.01
C GLU A 9 2.94 7.93 11.79
N SER A 10 3.08 6.83 11.07
CA SER A 10 3.69 5.59 11.57
C SER A 10 4.63 5.07 10.50
N ALA A 11 5.51 5.94 10.01
CA ALA A 11 6.52 5.59 9.03
C ALA A 11 7.64 4.81 9.73
N GLU A 12 7.72 3.50 9.49
CA GLU A 12 8.95 2.76 9.78
C GLU A 12 10.14 3.44 9.06
N PRO A 13 11.38 3.36 9.58
CA PRO A 13 12.52 3.99 8.91
C PRO A 13 12.64 3.46 7.47
N GLY A 14 12.52 4.39 6.52
CA GLY A 14 12.53 4.10 5.09
C GLY A 14 11.17 4.15 4.41
N GLU A 15 10.05 4.33 5.12
CA GLU A 15 8.73 4.55 4.51
C GLU A 15 8.54 6.02 4.09
N ILE A 16 8.07 6.25 2.87
CA ILE A 16 7.89 7.59 2.28
C ILE A 16 6.42 7.96 2.14
N TYR A 17 5.58 6.97 1.87
CA TYR A 17 4.18 7.18 1.52
C TYR A 17 3.37 5.90 1.70
N THR A 18 2.15 6.04 2.19
CA THR A 18 1.19 4.93 2.34
C THR A 18 -0.13 5.31 1.66
N ALA A 19 -0.69 4.36 0.92
CA ALA A 19 -2.02 4.47 0.32
C ALA A 19 -2.81 3.17 0.48
N TYR A 20 -4.12 3.27 0.38
CA TYR A 20 -5.04 2.15 0.42
C TYR A 20 -5.77 2.04 -0.90
N PHE A 21 -5.87 0.83 -1.43
CA PHE A 21 -6.55 0.53 -2.69
C PHE A 21 -7.61 -0.54 -2.50
N HIS A 22 -8.75 -0.39 -3.18
CA HIS A 22 -9.84 -1.37 -3.13
C HIS A 22 -9.89 -2.28 -4.37
N THR A 23 -9.07 -1.99 -5.38
CA THR A 23 -8.97 -2.80 -6.59
C THR A 23 -7.53 -3.19 -6.89
N VAL A 24 -7.37 -4.39 -7.47
CA VAL A 24 -6.06 -4.87 -7.93
C VAL A 24 -5.51 -4.01 -9.07
N GLN A 25 -6.39 -3.39 -9.87
CA GLN A 25 -5.98 -2.54 -10.97
C GLN A 25 -5.23 -1.31 -10.49
N GLU A 26 -5.80 -0.55 -9.54
CA GLU A 26 -5.17 0.64 -8.95
C GLU A 26 -3.84 0.29 -8.26
N LEU A 27 -3.81 -0.84 -7.53
CA LEU A 27 -2.58 -1.34 -6.91
C LEU A 27 -1.49 -1.64 -7.95
N THR A 28 -1.86 -2.25 -9.08
CA THR A 28 -0.90 -2.61 -10.15
C THR A 28 -0.32 -1.37 -10.82
N GLU A 29 -1.14 -0.32 -10.99
CA GLU A 29 -0.66 0.97 -11.52
C GLU A 29 0.36 1.62 -10.58
N ALA A 30 0.08 1.63 -9.27
CA ALA A 30 1.00 2.14 -8.26
C ALA A 30 2.31 1.33 -8.20
N LEU A 31 2.23 -0.01 -8.27
CA LEU A 31 3.39 -0.90 -8.33
C LEU A 31 4.26 -0.62 -9.56
N THR A 32 3.64 -0.42 -10.73
CA THR A 32 4.35 -0.11 -11.97
C THR A 32 5.07 1.23 -11.90
N ALA A 33 4.43 2.24 -11.29
CA ALA A 33 5.04 3.54 -11.07
C ALA A 33 6.23 3.45 -10.11
N ALA A 34 6.11 2.69 -9.01
CA ALA A 34 7.17 2.50 -8.04
C ALA A 34 8.40 1.80 -8.66
N ASP A 35 8.17 0.76 -9.47
CA ASP A 35 9.20 0.05 -10.22
C ASP A 35 9.93 0.98 -11.20
N THR A 36 9.18 1.80 -11.95
CA THR A 36 9.75 2.79 -12.89
C THR A 36 10.67 3.80 -12.18
N LEU A 37 10.36 4.14 -10.93
CA LEU A 37 11.14 5.07 -10.11
C LEU A 37 12.27 4.38 -9.32
N GLY A 38 12.37 3.05 -9.37
CA GLY A 38 13.36 2.28 -8.62
C GLY A 38 13.14 2.29 -7.11
N LEU A 39 11.90 2.53 -6.65
CA LEU A 39 11.54 2.58 -5.24
C LEU A 39 11.22 1.18 -4.71
N GLY A 40 11.42 0.99 -3.40
CA GLY A 40 10.93 -0.22 -2.75
C GLY A 40 9.42 -0.13 -2.48
N VAL A 41 8.78 -1.29 -2.37
CA VAL A 41 7.35 -1.38 -2.06
C VAL A 41 7.09 -2.46 -1.03
N ARG A 42 6.10 -2.23 -0.18
CA ARG A 42 5.45 -3.25 0.64
C ARG A 42 3.96 -3.23 0.36
N VAL A 43 3.37 -4.40 0.21
CA VAL A 43 1.92 -4.56 0.02
C VAL A 43 1.39 -5.52 1.06
N GLU A 44 0.34 -5.11 1.75
CA GLU A 44 -0.37 -5.91 2.73
C GLU A 44 -1.86 -5.93 2.36
N SER A 45 -2.49 -7.10 2.39
CA SER A 45 -3.91 -7.26 2.06
C SER A 45 -4.72 -7.48 3.33
N TYR A 46 -5.86 -6.80 3.43
CA TYR A 46 -6.77 -6.85 4.55
C TYR A 46 -8.19 -7.19 4.08
N THR A 47 -8.92 -7.94 4.91
CA THR A 47 -10.37 -8.02 4.81
C THR A 47 -10.95 -6.94 5.70
N VAL A 48 -11.69 -6.00 5.11
CA VAL A 48 -12.32 -4.89 5.84
C VAL A 48 -13.84 -4.99 5.72
N THR A 49 -14.52 -4.63 6.81
CA THR A 49 -15.97 -4.52 6.88
C THR A 49 -16.33 -3.04 6.88
N PRO A 50 -16.99 -2.52 5.83
CA PRO A 50 -17.34 -1.10 5.77
C PRO A 50 -18.35 -0.76 6.86
N GLU A 51 -18.21 0.42 7.46
CA GLU A 51 -19.09 0.87 8.55
C GLU A 51 -20.55 0.99 8.10
N ASP A 52 -20.77 1.34 6.83
CA ASP A 52 -22.10 1.52 6.23
C ASP A 52 -22.79 0.20 5.86
N ASP A 53 -22.07 -0.92 5.76
CA ASP A 53 -22.63 -2.23 5.40
C ASP A 53 -21.91 -3.37 6.15
N PRO A 54 -22.29 -3.62 7.43
CA PRO A 54 -21.57 -4.53 8.32
C PRO A 54 -21.64 -6.01 7.91
N ASP A 55 -22.55 -6.36 6.99
CA ASP A 55 -22.69 -7.70 6.42
C ASP A 55 -21.80 -7.92 5.18
N SER A 56 -21.21 -6.86 4.64
CA SER A 56 -20.29 -6.93 3.50
C SER A 56 -18.84 -7.06 3.97
N GLN A 57 -18.06 -7.87 3.25
CA GLN A 57 -16.62 -7.97 3.41
C GLN A 57 -15.97 -7.60 2.08
N THR A 58 -15.05 -6.65 2.12
CA THR A 58 -14.27 -6.27 0.95
C THR A 58 -12.78 -6.44 1.21
N THR A 59 -12.03 -6.55 0.12
CA THR A 59 -10.57 -6.58 0.18
C THR A 59 -10.02 -5.17 0.05
N GLU A 60 -9.06 -4.84 0.90
CA GLU A 60 -8.30 -3.60 0.84
C GLU A 60 -6.81 -3.92 0.81
N PHE A 61 -6.05 -3.16 0.04
CA PHE A 61 -4.62 -3.30 -0.09
C PHE A 61 -3.94 -2.05 0.47
N LYS A 62 -3.19 -2.21 1.56
CA LYS A 62 -2.26 -1.20 2.03
C LYS A 62 -0.98 -1.29 1.21
N PHE A 63 -0.65 -0.20 0.54
CA PHE A 63 0.54 -0.04 -0.26
C PHE A 63 1.45 0.98 0.39
N THR A 64 2.69 0.59 0.67
CA THR A 64 3.71 1.45 1.26
C THR A 64 4.89 1.59 0.30
N LEU A 65 5.27 2.83 -0.02
CA LEU A 65 6.49 3.17 -0.74
C LEU A 65 7.67 3.28 0.22
N LEU A 66 8.79 2.69 -0.18
CA LEU A 66 10.04 2.67 0.56
C LEU A 66 11.13 3.45 -0.19
N THR A 67 12.03 4.12 0.55
CA THR A 67 13.19 4.84 0.02
C THR A 67 14.14 3.95 -0.76
N GLU A 68 14.17 2.66 -0.42
CA GLU A 68 15.09 1.67 -0.97
C GLU A 68 14.37 0.34 -1.15
N GLN A 69 14.82 -0.46 -2.12
CA GLN A 69 14.25 -1.77 -2.37
C GLN A 69 14.55 -2.73 -1.21
N PRO A 70 13.55 -3.48 -0.71
CA PRO A 70 13.79 -4.47 0.33
C PRO A 70 14.68 -5.59 -0.23
N VAL A 71 15.82 -5.83 0.43
CA VAL A 71 16.77 -6.87 0.03
C VAL A 71 16.32 -8.20 0.61
N ARG A 72 16.02 -9.17 -0.27
CA ARG A 72 15.83 -10.56 0.12
C ARG A 72 17.17 -11.29 0.10
N THR A 73 17.66 -11.71 1.26
CA THR A 73 18.79 -12.63 1.33
C THR A 73 18.27 -14.06 1.19
N GLU A 74 18.73 -14.79 0.18
CA GLU A 74 18.49 -16.23 0.08
C GLU A 74 19.41 -16.93 1.07
N GLU A 75 18.84 -17.63 2.06
CA GLU A 75 19.60 -18.51 2.94
C GLU A 75 20.11 -19.71 2.12
N ALA A 76 21.43 -19.91 2.11
CA ALA A 76 22.12 -20.95 1.35
C ALA A 76 22.01 -22.35 1.99
#